data_AF-A0A226WM36-F1
#
_entry.id   AF-A0A226WM36-F1
#
_cell.length_a   1.000
_cell.length_b   1.000
_cell.length_c   1.000
_cell.angle_alpha   90.00
_cell.angle_beta   90.00
_cell.angle_gamma   90.00
#
_symmetry.space_group_name_H-M   'P 1'
#
loop_
_entity.id
_entity.type
_entity.pdbx_description
1 polymer ?
#
loop_
_entity_poly.entity_id
_entity_poly.type
_entity_poly.pdbx_seq_one_letter_code
_entity_poly.pdbx_strand_id
1 'polypeptide(L)'
;MAALPLSALQQRRQKQGHAALVPRSAGQLKAEHDRIVGRAQFFLHATIALAIAGVIAVAMLPFSSIPNDFSFGAQEVVGVAVFAACLFLLHERTELTLRLYNYEPVEQTTQGELRALLHRVPEGISYQNALAADNRTFVTVEAEEIRLRADAFKPQVEGLEPAES
;
A
#
# COMPACT_ATOMS: atom_id res chain seq x y z
N MET A 1 -10.84 -14.33 -8.46
CA MET A 1 -10.97 -12.88 -8.18
C MET A 1 -12.11 -12.33 -9.03
N ALA A 2 -13.23 -11.95 -8.42
CA ALA A 2 -14.33 -11.31 -9.15
C ALA A 2 -13.93 -9.86 -9.42
N ALA A 3 -13.88 -9.45 -10.69
CA ALA A 3 -13.67 -8.06 -11.06
C ALA A 3 -14.82 -7.22 -10.47
N LEU A 4 -14.49 -6.24 -9.62
CA LEU A 4 -15.46 -5.31 -9.08
C LEU A 4 -16.15 -4.56 -10.24
N PRO A 5 -17.49 -4.48 -10.28
CA PRO A 5 -18.19 -3.77 -11.34
C PRO A 5 -17.75 -2.31 -11.36
N LEU A 6 -17.58 -1.75 -12.57
CA LEU A 6 -17.12 -0.36 -12.78
C LEU A 6 -17.94 0.67 -12.00
N SER A 7 -19.24 0.42 -11.83
CA SER A 7 -20.15 1.25 -11.03
C SER A 7 -19.78 1.27 -9.54
N ALA A 8 -19.34 0.15 -8.97
CA ALA A 8 -18.88 0.08 -7.59
C ALA A 8 -17.53 0.81 -7.40
N LEU A 9 -16.65 0.77 -8.41
CA LEU A 9 -15.41 1.53 -8.40
C LEU A 9 -15.67 3.04 -8.49
N GLN A 10 -16.60 3.47 -9.35
CA GLN A 10 -17.04 4.87 -9.44
C GLN A 10 -17.70 5.34 -8.15
N GLN A 11 -18.58 4.53 -7.56
CA GLN A 11 -19.26 4.88 -6.31
C GLN A 11 -18.28 4.96 -5.13
N ARG A 12 -17.25 4.10 -5.09
CA ARG A 12 -16.17 4.17 -4.10
C ARG A 12 -15.33 5.43 -4.28
N ARG A 13 -14.96 5.76 -5.54
CA ARG A 13 -14.23 6.98 -5.89
C ARG A 13 -15.02 8.24 -5.50
N GLN A 14 -16.33 8.24 -5.74
CA GLN A 14 -17.19 9.36 -5.38
C GLN A 14 -17.35 9.51 -3.85
N LYS A 15 -17.50 8.40 -3.11
CA LYS A 15 -17.53 8.44 -1.63
C LYS A 15 -16.20 8.92 -1.03
N GLN A 16 -15.07 8.47 -1.57
CA GLN A 16 -13.74 8.92 -1.12
C GLN A 16 -13.50 10.39 -1.46
N GLY A 17 -13.98 10.85 -2.62
CA GLY A 17 -13.95 12.25 -3.01
C GLY A 17 -14.79 13.18 -2.14
N HIS A 18 -15.63 12.67 -1.22
CA HIS A 18 -16.42 13.47 -0.26
C HIS A 18 -15.86 13.45 1.18
N ALA A 19 -14.88 12.60 1.50
CA ALA A 19 -14.22 12.61 2.80
C ALA A 19 -13.34 13.86 2.98
N ALA A 20 -13.23 14.37 4.21
CA ALA A 20 -12.38 15.52 4.51
C ALA A 20 -10.89 15.16 4.27
N LEU A 21 -10.15 16.05 3.62
CA LEU A 21 -8.69 16.03 3.51
C LEU A 21 -8.10 16.34 4.87
N VAL A 22 -7.79 15.29 5.63
CA VAL A 22 -7.13 15.43 6.93
C VAL A 22 -5.62 15.23 6.72
N PRO A 23 -4.80 16.26 7.01
CA PRO A 23 -3.36 16.13 6.88
C PRO A 23 -2.85 15.12 7.92
N ARG A 24 -2.14 14.08 7.46
CA ARG A 24 -1.42 13.18 8.37
C ARG A 24 -0.25 13.93 8.98
N SER A 25 0.00 13.76 10.27
CA SER A 25 1.19 14.39 10.88
C SER A 25 2.46 13.65 10.47
N ALA A 26 3.61 14.33 10.54
CA ALA A 26 4.90 13.69 10.28
C ALA A 26 5.14 12.45 11.16
N GLY A 27 4.67 12.49 12.42
CA GLY A 27 4.75 11.37 13.35
C GLY A 27 3.86 10.19 12.96
N GLN A 28 2.66 10.45 12.43
CA GLN A 28 1.76 9.39 11.94
C GLN A 28 2.32 8.72 10.69
N LEU A 29 2.83 9.51 9.74
CA LEU A 29 3.50 9.00 8.53
C LEU A 29 4.69 8.11 8.88
N LYS A 30 5.53 8.56 9.83
CA LYS A 30 6.66 7.77 10.31
C LYS A 30 6.22 6.50 11.03
N ALA A 31 5.22 6.57 11.90
CA ALA A 31 4.70 5.40 12.60
C ALA A 31 4.09 4.36 11.65
N GLU A 32 3.37 4.80 10.60
CA GLU A 32 2.84 3.91 9.57
C GLU A 32 3.96 3.28 8.72
N HIS A 33 4.96 4.08 8.33
CA HIS A 33 6.15 3.60 7.64
C HIS A 33 6.89 2.54 8.47
N ASP A 34 7.23 2.86 9.72
CA ASP A 34 7.95 1.97 10.64
C ASP A 34 7.16 0.68 10.92
N ARG A 35 5.82 0.77 10.99
CA ARG A 35 4.95 -0.41 11.13
C ARG A 35 5.02 -1.31 9.90
N ILE A 36 5.02 -0.75 8.69
CA ILE A 36 5.14 -1.54 7.45
C ILE A 36 6.53 -2.16 7.35
N VAL A 37 7.58 -1.39 7.65
CA VAL A 37 8.97 -1.88 7.70
C VAL A 37 9.10 -3.02 8.71
N GLY A 38 8.60 -2.85 9.92
CA GLY A 38 8.63 -3.88 10.97
C GLY A 38 7.89 -5.14 10.54
N ARG A 39 6.75 -5.01 9.85
CA ARG A 39 6.02 -6.16 9.33
C ARG A 39 6.75 -6.85 8.17
N ALA A 40 7.39 -6.10 7.29
CA ALA A 40 8.21 -6.64 6.21
C ALA A 40 9.45 -7.38 6.76
N GLN A 41 10.08 -6.87 7.82
CA GLN A 41 11.15 -7.54 8.54
C GLN A 41 10.68 -8.81 9.24
N PHE A 42 9.50 -8.77 9.88
CA PHE A 42 8.89 -9.97 10.46
C PHE A 42 8.70 -11.07 9.41
N PHE A 43 8.16 -10.73 8.23
CA PHE A 43 8.01 -11.71 7.14
C PHE A 43 9.35 -12.27 6.65
N LEU A 44 10.40 -11.44 6.59
CA LEU A 44 11.75 -11.90 6.27
C LEU A 44 12.24 -12.93 7.29
N HIS A 45 12.14 -12.62 8.58
CA HIS A 45 12.56 -13.53 9.65
C HIS A 45 11.72 -14.81 9.67
N ALA A 46 10.41 -14.71 9.46
CA ALA A 46 9.52 -15.87 9.34
C ALA A 46 9.91 -16.77 8.16
N THR A 47 10.26 -16.19 7.01
CA THR A 47 10.72 -16.94 5.83
C THR A 47 12.03 -17.67 6.13
N ILE A 48 13.00 -17.01 6.77
CA ILE A 48 14.28 -17.62 7.15
C ILE A 48 14.06 -18.76 8.15
N ALA A 49 13.25 -18.52 9.19
CA ALA A 49 12.95 -19.53 10.21
C ALA A 49 12.24 -20.75 9.60
N LEU A 50 11.30 -20.53 8.69
CA LEU A 50 10.59 -21.59 7.98
C LEU A 50 11.52 -22.40 7.06
N ALA A 51 12.42 -21.73 6.34
CA ALA A 51 13.41 -22.42 5.52
C ALA A 51 14.34 -23.31 6.37
N ILE A 52 14.83 -22.80 7.50
CA ILE A 52 15.65 -23.58 8.44
C ILE A 52 14.86 -24.77 9.01
N ALA A 53 13.63 -24.53 9.46
CA ALA A 53 12.76 -25.59 9.99
C ALA A 53 12.47 -26.66 8.93
N GLY A 54 12.25 -26.27 7.68
CA GLY A 54 12.06 -27.19 6.56
C GLY A 54 13.29 -28.06 6.28
N VAL A 55 14.49 -27.46 6.28
CA VAL A 55 15.75 -28.21 6.13
C VAL A 55 15.93 -29.21 7.26
N ILE A 56 15.66 -28.80 8.51
CA ILE A 56 15.72 -29.69 9.68
C ILE A 56 14.71 -30.84 9.53
N ALA A 57 13.47 -30.55 9.11
CA ALA A 57 12.44 -31.56 8.90
C ALA A 57 12.85 -32.61 7.85
N VAL A 58 13.41 -32.16 6.72
CA VAL A 58 13.93 -33.06 5.66
C VAL A 58 15.11 -33.89 6.16
N ALA A 59 16.03 -33.29 6.92
CA ALA A 59 17.18 -33.99 7.49
C ALA A 59 16.81 -35.00 8.59
N MET A 60 15.70 -34.77 9.30
CA MET A 60 15.20 -35.66 10.37
C MET A 60 14.31 -36.80 9.86
N LEU A 61 13.71 -36.67 8.67
CA LEU A 61 12.91 -37.72 8.03
C LEU A 61 13.57 -39.11 7.97
N PRO A 62 14.88 -39.28 7.64
CA PRO A 62 15.52 -40.60 7.64
C PRO A 62 15.65 -41.24 9.03
N PHE A 63 15.51 -40.46 10.11
CA PHE A 63 15.52 -40.96 11.49
C PHE A 63 14.10 -41.21 12.03
N SER A 64 13.07 -41.01 11.21
CA SER A 64 11.67 -41.20 11.59
C SER A 64 11.23 -42.67 11.43
N SER A 65 10.08 -43.01 12.01
CA SER A 65 9.45 -44.34 11.92
C SER A 65 8.84 -44.64 10.54
N ILE A 66 9.02 -43.75 9.56
CA ILE A 66 8.44 -43.88 8.23
C ILE A 66 9.18 -44.98 7.47
N PRO A 67 8.48 -45.94 6.84
CA PRO A 67 9.14 -46.96 6.03
C PRO A 67 9.95 -46.32 4.91
N ASN A 68 11.15 -46.84 4.66
CA ASN A 68 12.09 -46.26 3.70
C ASN A 68 11.49 -46.05 2.30
N ASP A 69 10.56 -46.92 1.88
CA ASP A 69 9.86 -46.82 0.59
C ASP A 69 9.02 -45.53 0.46
N PHE A 70 8.58 -44.93 1.57
CA PHE A 70 7.79 -43.69 1.60
C PHE A 70 8.61 -42.45 1.97
N SER A 71 9.84 -42.64 2.46
CA SER A 71 10.69 -41.56 2.96
C SER A 71 10.99 -40.49 1.89
N PHE A 72 11.26 -40.94 0.65
CA PHE A 72 11.53 -40.05 -0.48
C PHE A 72 10.30 -39.20 -0.85
N GLY A 73 9.12 -39.83 -0.94
CA GLY A 73 7.87 -39.11 -1.20
C GLY A 73 7.51 -38.13 -0.08
N ALA A 74 7.77 -38.49 1.18
CA ALA A 74 7.58 -37.57 2.31
C ALA A 74 8.53 -36.37 2.25
N GLN A 75 9.79 -36.57 1.86
CA GLN A 75 10.75 -35.47 1.67
C GLN A 75 10.32 -34.50 0.57
N GLU A 76 9.82 -35.01 -0.55
CA GLU A 76 9.33 -34.18 -1.66
C GLU A 76 8.11 -33.35 -1.23
N VAL A 77 7.12 -33.97 -0.56
CA VAL A 77 5.93 -33.26 -0.08
C VAL A 77 6.30 -32.17 0.92
N VAL A 78 7.19 -32.46 1.88
CA VAL A 78 7.68 -31.46 2.83
C VAL A 78 8.44 -30.35 2.12
N GLY A 79 9.31 -30.69 1.16
CA GLY A 79 10.06 -29.74 0.36
C GLY A 79 9.16 -28.78 -0.43
N VAL A 80 8.16 -29.31 -1.13
CA VAL A 80 7.18 -28.52 -1.89
C VAL A 80 6.35 -27.63 -0.96
N ALA A 81 5.89 -28.17 0.18
CA ALA A 81 5.12 -27.39 1.15
C ALA A 81 5.92 -26.22 1.73
N VAL A 82 7.16 -26.47 2.15
CA VAL A 82 8.07 -25.44 2.66
C VAL A 82 8.37 -24.40 1.58
N PHE A 83 8.66 -24.85 0.35
CA PHE A 83 8.93 -23.95 -0.77
C PHE A 83 7.74 -23.04 -1.09
N ALA A 84 6.54 -23.60 -1.19
CA ALA A 84 5.32 -22.84 -1.46
C ALA A 84 5.02 -21.83 -0.34
N ALA A 85 5.21 -22.22 0.92
CA ALA A 85 5.02 -21.33 2.06
C ALA A 85 6.06 -20.20 2.09
N CYS A 86 7.34 -20.48 1.77
CA CYS A 86 8.36 -19.46 1.62
C CYS A 86 8.04 -18.47 0.49
N LEU A 87 7.56 -18.97 -0.66
CA LEU A 87 7.11 -18.11 -1.76
C LEU A 87 5.95 -17.20 -1.34
N PHE A 88 4.98 -17.73 -0.59
CA PHE A 88 3.86 -16.94 -0.09
C PHE A 88 4.32 -15.81 0.84
N LEU A 89 5.21 -16.10 1.80
CA LEU A 89 5.74 -15.08 2.71
C LEU A 89 6.58 -14.02 1.98
N LEU A 90 7.36 -14.43 0.97
CA LEU A 90 8.10 -13.49 0.12
C LEU A 90 7.17 -12.60 -0.70
N HIS A 91 6.07 -13.16 -1.22
CA HIS A 91 5.07 -12.40 -1.96
C HIS A 91 4.41 -11.34 -1.09
N GLU A 92 3.93 -11.70 0.09
CA GLU A 92 3.36 -10.76 1.08
C GLU A 92 4.36 -9.66 1.47
N ARG A 93 5.65 -10.01 1.63
CA ARG A 93 6.72 -9.04 1.87
C ARG A 93 6.88 -8.08 0.69
N THR A 94 6.84 -8.55 -0.55
CA THR A 94 6.95 -7.69 -1.73
C THR A 94 5.77 -6.73 -1.83
N GLU A 95 4.54 -7.18 -1.53
CA GLU A 95 3.39 -6.27 -1.49
C GLU A 95 3.54 -5.19 -0.42
N LEU A 96 4.04 -5.54 0.77
CA LEU A 96 4.30 -4.55 1.82
C LEU A 96 5.41 -3.58 1.44
N THR A 97 6.46 -4.07 0.79
CA THR A 97 7.55 -3.21 0.28
C THR A 97 7.01 -2.24 -0.78
N LEU A 98 6.12 -2.70 -1.66
CA LEU A 98 5.48 -1.82 -2.64
C LEU A 98 4.67 -0.71 -1.97
N ARG A 99 4.01 -1.01 -0.84
CA ARG A 99 3.31 0.03 -0.05
C ARG A 99 4.25 1.06 0.56
N LEU A 100 5.55 0.81 0.69
CA LEU A 100 6.49 1.81 1.17
C LEU A 100 6.71 2.95 0.17
N TYR A 101 6.56 2.69 -1.14
CA TYR A 101 6.61 3.75 -2.17
C TYR A 101 5.51 4.79 -1.99
N ASN A 102 4.38 4.40 -1.37
CA ASN A 102 3.30 5.32 -1.02
C ASN A 102 3.70 6.31 0.08
N TYR A 103 4.86 6.15 0.70
CA TYR A 103 5.39 7.03 1.75
C TYR A 103 6.62 7.84 1.30
N GLU A 104 6.98 7.78 0.02
CA GLU A 104 8.11 8.52 -0.52
C GLU A 104 7.75 10.01 -0.69
N PRO A 105 8.69 10.94 -0.41
CA PRO A 105 8.47 12.36 -0.67
C PRO A 105 8.27 12.61 -2.17
N VAL A 106 7.27 13.42 -2.48
CA VAL A 106 6.95 13.82 -3.85
C VAL A 106 8.01 14.77 -4.41
N GLU A 107 8.34 14.65 -5.69
CA GLU A 107 9.26 15.53 -6.41
C GLU A 107 8.84 17.00 -6.33
N GLN A 108 9.82 17.92 -6.30
CA GLN A 108 9.60 19.37 -6.15
C GLN A 108 8.67 19.96 -7.23
N THR A 109 8.72 19.44 -8.46
CA THR A 109 7.86 19.86 -9.58
C THR A 109 6.39 19.52 -9.31
N THR A 110 6.13 18.31 -8.82
CA THR A 110 4.78 17.83 -8.48
C THR A 110 4.25 18.48 -7.20
N GLN A 111 5.13 18.92 -6.29
CA GLN A 111 4.70 19.70 -5.11
C GLN A 111 4.02 21.03 -5.50
N GLY A 112 4.51 21.70 -6.55
CA GLY A 112 3.90 22.92 -7.08
C GLY A 112 2.49 22.68 -7.63
N GLU A 113 2.32 21.59 -8.38
CA GLU A 113 1.02 21.13 -8.90
C GLU A 113 0.03 20.86 -7.76
N LEU A 114 0.44 20.08 -6.75
CA LEU A 114 -0.40 19.74 -5.61
C LEU A 114 -0.84 20.96 -4.82
N ARG A 115 0.05 21.95 -4.65
CA ARG A 115 -0.28 23.20 -3.98
C ARG A 115 -1.33 23.99 -4.75
N ALA A 116 -1.25 24.01 -6.08
CA ALA A 116 -2.26 24.63 -6.94
C ALA A 116 -3.61 23.88 -6.90
N LEU A 117 -3.59 22.54 -6.86
CA LEU A 117 -4.80 21.73 -6.72
C LEU A 117 -5.48 21.95 -5.36
N LEU A 118 -4.70 22.02 -4.28
CA LEU A 118 -5.24 22.32 -2.95
C LEU A 118 -5.91 23.68 -2.88
N HIS A 119 -5.39 24.71 -3.57
CA HIS A 119 -6.05 26.02 -3.59
C HIS A 119 -7.47 25.99 -4.20
N ARG A 120 -7.80 24.98 -5.01
CA ARG A 120 -9.15 24.80 -5.57
C ARG A 120 -10.12 24.13 -4.60
N VAL A 121 -9.62 23.50 -3.54
CA VAL A 121 -10.43 22.76 -2.56
C VAL A 121 -10.61 23.62 -1.31
N PRO A 122 -11.83 23.68 -0.72
CA PRO A 122 -12.09 24.52 0.46
C PRO A 122 -11.20 24.19 1.68
N GLU A 123 -10.75 22.95 1.78
CA GLU A 123 -9.89 22.45 2.87
C GLU A 123 -8.38 22.61 2.56
N GLY A 124 -8.02 23.16 1.40
CA GLY A 124 -6.62 23.19 0.97
C GLY A 124 -5.72 24.13 1.77
N ILE A 125 -6.26 25.24 2.27
CA ILE A 125 -5.49 26.21 3.07
C ILE A 125 -5.12 25.63 4.43
N SER A 126 -6.08 24.97 5.12
CA SER A 126 -5.80 24.29 6.39
C SER A 126 -4.80 23.15 6.21
N TYR A 127 -4.88 22.41 5.10
CA TYR A 127 -3.93 21.37 4.75
C TYR A 127 -2.51 21.92 4.56
N GLN A 128 -2.35 23.02 3.80
CA GLN A 128 -1.06 23.68 3.58
C GLN A 128 -0.48 24.26 4.88
N ASN A 129 -1.32 24.81 5.76
CA ASN A 129 -0.89 25.31 7.06
C ASN A 129 -0.39 24.18 7.97
N ALA A 130 -1.03 23.01 7.94
CA ALA A 130 -0.58 21.84 8.70
C ALA A 130 0.77 21.30 8.18
N LEU A 131 0.96 21.26 6.85
CA LEU A 131 2.25 20.89 6.24
C LEU A 131 3.38 21.86 6.62
N ALA A 132 3.09 23.16 6.63
CA ALA A 132 4.04 24.19 7.04
C ALA A 132 4.36 24.11 8.53
N ALA A 133 3.38 23.83 9.38
CA ALA A 133 3.57 23.64 10.83
C ALA A 133 4.48 22.42 11.13
N ASP A 134 4.34 21.35 10.36
CA ASP A 134 5.16 20.14 10.48
C ASP A 134 6.49 20.21 9.68
N ASN A 135 6.74 21.31 8.96
CA ASN A 135 7.88 21.51 8.04
C ASN A 135 8.16 20.29 7.12
N ARG A 136 7.08 19.70 6.58
CA ARG A 136 7.13 18.45 5.80
C ARG A 136 6.67 18.66 4.36
N THR A 137 7.10 17.78 3.47
CA THR A 137 6.67 17.73 2.07
C THR A 137 5.48 16.78 1.87
N PHE A 138 4.85 16.89 0.70
CA PHE A 138 3.83 15.93 0.28
C PHE A 138 4.44 14.55 0.07
N VAL A 139 3.61 13.55 0.32
CA VAL A 139 3.94 12.14 0.14
C VAL A 139 3.10 11.57 -1.00
N THR A 140 3.60 10.56 -1.72
CA THR A 140 2.95 10.00 -2.93
C THR A 140 1.49 9.56 -2.69
N VAL A 141 1.16 8.98 -1.53
CA VAL A 141 -0.23 8.64 -1.18
C VAL A 141 -1.13 9.88 -1.06
N GLU A 142 -0.61 10.96 -0.46
CA GLU A 142 -1.35 12.20 -0.28
C GLU A 142 -1.53 12.90 -1.63
N ALA A 143 -0.57 12.77 -2.55
CA ALA A 143 -0.67 13.32 -3.89
C ALA A 143 -1.86 12.75 -4.68
N GLU A 144 -2.08 11.45 -4.59
CA GLU A 144 -3.22 10.79 -5.24
C GLU A 144 -4.55 11.19 -4.59
N GLU A 145 -4.61 11.27 -3.25
CA GLU A 145 -5.79 11.72 -2.51
C GLU A 145 -6.18 13.18 -2.87
N ILE A 146 -5.19 14.07 -2.97
CA ILE A 146 -5.39 15.47 -3.35
C ILE A 146 -5.89 15.57 -4.80
N ARG A 147 -5.30 14.81 -5.73
CA ARG A 147 -5.74 14.77 -7.14
C ARG A 147 -7.18 14.27 -7.25
N LEU A 148 -7.51 13.18 -6.57
CA LEU A 148 -8.87 12.63 -6.53
C LEU A 148 -9.89 13.63 -5.98
N ARG A 149 -9.53 14.38 -4.93
CA ARG A 149 -10.41 15.39 -4.34
C ARG A 149 -10.56 16.61 -5.24
N ALA A 150 -9.48 17.07 -5.88
CA ALA A 150 -9.53 18.16 -6.84
C ALA A 150 -10.37 17.79 -8.07
N ASP A 151 -10.31 16.54 -8.54
CA ASP A 151 -11.14 16.03 -9.63
C ASP A 151 -12.63 15.90 -9.23
N ALA A 152 -12.91 15.53 -7.98
CA ALA A 152 -14.26 15.48 -7.43
C ALA A 152 -14.85 16.89 -7.25
N PHE A 153 -14.01 17.85 -6.88
CA PHE A 153 -14.36 19.26 -6.75
C PHE A 153 -14.13 19.99 -8.09
N LYS A 154 -14.90 19.60 -9.12
CA LYS A 154 -15.00 20.45 -10.31
C LYS A 154 -15.78 21.72 -9.93
N PRO A 155 -15.23 22.93 -10.14
CA PRO A 155 -16.04 24.14 -10.01
C PRO A 155 -17.23 24.01 -10.96
N GLN A 156 -18.43 24.37 -10.49
CA GLN A 156 -19.54 24.61 -11.40
C GLN A 156 -19.04 25.60 -12.45
N VAL A 157 -19.15 25.23 -13.72
CA VAL A 157 -19.02 26.19 -14.81
C VAL A 157 -20.28 27.07 -14.73
N GLU A 158 -20.26 28.05 -13.83
CA GLU A 158 -21.22 29.14 -13.85
C GLU A 158 -20.96 29.93 -15.13
N GLY A 159 -21.93 29.90 -16.05
CA GLY A 159 -22.05 30.87 -17.13
C GLY A 159 -21.48 30.45 -18.48
N LEU A 160 -22.06 29.44 -19.12
CA LEU A 160 -22.25 29.50 -20.57
C LEU A 160 -23.71 29.13 -20.85
N GLU A 161 -24.61 30.10 -20.69
CA GLU A 161 -25.89 30.03 -21.37
C GLU A 161 -25.61 29.98 -22.89
N PRO A 162 -26.14 29.01 -23.63
CA PRO A 162 -26.13 29.08 -25.08
C PRO A 162 -27.03 30.25 -25.47
N ALA A 163 -26.43 31.32 -25.98
CA ALA A 163 -27.18 32.37 -26.65
C ALA A 163 -27.89 31.74 -27.85
N GLU A 164 -29.19 31.51 -27.71
CA GLU A 164 -30.09 31.35 -28.83
C GLU A 164 -30.16 32.68 -29.58
N SER A 165 -29.70 32.68 -30.83
CA SER A 165 -30.19 33.56 -31.90
C SER A 165 -29.83 32.98 -33.26
#